data_AF-A0A060S9F6-F1
#
_entry.id   AF-A0A060S9F6-F1
#
_cell.length_a   1.000
_cell.length_b   1.000
_cell.length_c   1.000
_cell.angle_alpha   90.00
_cell.angle_beta   90.00
_cell.angle_gamma   90.00
#
_symmetry.space_group_name_H-M   'P 1'
#
loop_
_entity.id
_entity.type
_entity.pdbx_description
1 polymer ?
#
loop_
_entity_poly.entity_id
_entity_poly.type
_entity_poly.pdbx_seq_one_letter_code
_entity_poly.pdbx_strand_id
1 'polypeptide(L)'
;MVETTGARSTYDPSLPQLAARVHPEERDPDIDTYFDSGRYWQPPRSIGAFMQTDFSRTSGDPSILTGVAGGPAFRVVIDEATSVHYDVAVGWSSPLDESPSVSFVPSSHGIDGFMAVNPKGGSFTDDTVYEAQDRDGRPVRFKLHFSSTVAGQ
;
A
#
# COMPACT_ATOMS: atom_id res chain seq x y z
N MET A 1 -43.10 12.03 23.22
CA MET A 1 -42.27 13.05 23.90
C MET A 1 -40.84 12.56 23.78
N VAL A 2 -40.02 13.34 23.09
CA VAL A 2 -38.59 13.10 22.80
C VAL A 2 -37.79 13.43 24.05
N GLU A 3 -36.73 12.67 24.34
CA GLU A 3 -35.35 13.20 24.45
C GLU A 3 -34.36 12.08 24.77
N THR A 4 -33.51 11.79 23.78
CA THR A 4 -32.30 10.99 23.90
C THR A 4 -31.15 11.97 24.15
N THR A 5 -30.53 11.91 25.31
CA THR A 5 -29.42 12.79 25.70
C THR A 5 -28.14 12.36 24.98
N GLY A 6 -27.63 13.23 24.11
CA GLY A 6 -26.41 13.02 23.33
C GLY A 6 -25.12 13.20 24.15
N ALA A 7 -24.11 12.40 23.81
CA ALA A 7 -22.73 12.68 24.16
C ALA A 7 -22.19 13.71 23.15
N ARG A 8 -21.91 14.92 23.63
CA ARG A 8 -21.17 15.97 22.89
C ARG A 8 -19.68 15.69 23.02
N SER A 9 -19.01 15.49 21.89
CA SER A 9 -17.55 15.64 21.80
C SER A 9 -17.25 17.13 21.58
N THR A 10 -16.62 17.77 22.54
CA THR A 10 -16.11 19.14 22.43
C THR A 10 -14.71 19.08 21.82
N TYR A 11 -14.59 19.52 20.57
CA TYR A 11 -13.30 19.77 19.92
C TYR A 11 -12.58 20.93 20.62
N ASP A 12 -11.39 20.66 21.17
CA ASP A 12 -10.50 21.65 21.78
C ASP A 12 -9.35 21.98 20.81
N PRO A 13 -9.32 23.18 20.21
CA PRO A 13 -8.27 23.59 19.28
C PRO A 13 -6.93 23.92 19.95
N SER A 14 -6.81 23.80 21.27
CA SER A 14 -5.56 24.04 22.02
C SER A 14 -4.71 22.78 22.20
N LEU A 15 -5.21 21.60 21.82
CA LEU A 15 -4.43 20.37 21.80
C LEU A 15 -3.47 20.38 20.59
N PRO A 16 -2.18 20.00 20.78
CA PRO A 16 -1.26 19.89 19.66
C PRO A 16 -1.83 18.91 18.63
N GLN A 17 -1.97 19.40 17.38
CA GLN A 17 -2.35 18.63 16.20
C GLN A 17 -1.60 17.31 16.20
N LEU A 18 -2.33 16.22 15.94
CA LEU A 18 -1.86 14.84 15.84
C LEU A 18 -0.36 14.79 15.52
N ALA A 19 0.46 14.82 16.57
CA ALA A 19 1.88 14.64 16.42
C ALA A 19 1.99 13.15 16.13
N ALA A 20 2.10 12.82 14.85
CA ALA A 20 2.59 11.52 14.42
C ALA A 20 3.94 11.35 15.14
N ARG A 21 3.90 10.69 16.30
CA ARG A 21 5.09 10.25 17.00
C ARG A 21 5.66 9.15 16.14
N VAL A 22 6.54 9.51 15.22
CA VAL A 22 7.43 8.54 14.58
C VAL A 22 8.36 8.06 15.68
N HIS A 23 8.02 6.92 16.28
CA HIS A 23 8.92 6.18 17.16
C HIS A 23 10.06 5.60 16.30
N PRO A 24 11.35 5.94 16.55
CA PRO A 24 12.42 5.62 15.60
C PRO A 24 12.95 4.17 15.63
N GLU A 25 12.29 3.21 16.30
CA GLU A 25 12.90 1.88 16.56
C GLU A 25 11.98 0.67 16.38
N GLU A 26 10.89 0.78 15.61
CA GLU A 26 10.17 -0.43 15.17
C GLU A 26 10.83 -0.98 13.91
N ARG A 27 11.56 -2.10 14.07
CA ARG A 27 11.72 -3.05 12.97
C ARG A 27 10.32 -3.36 12.47
N ASP A 28 10.05 -2.95 11.24
CA ASP A 28 8.78 -3.19 10.55
C ASP A 28 8.44 -4.68 10.65
N PRO A 29 7.41 -5.08 11.42
CA PRO A 29 6.97 -6.45 11.40
C PRO A 29 6.34 -6.72 10.02
N ASP A 30 6.96 -7.64 9.27
CA ASP A 30 6.33 -8.43 8.22
C ASP A 30 5.96 -7.75 6.90
N ILE A 31 6.89 -7.03 6.26
CA ILE A 31 6.84 -6.91 4.78
C ILE A 31 7.24 -8.27 4.19
N ASP A 32 6.26 -9.15 3.98
CA ASP A 32 6.48 -10.42 3.28
C ASP A 32 6.99 -10.11 1.86
N THR A 33 8.18 -10.62 1.55
CA THR A 33 8.87 -10.35 0.30
C THR A 33 9.25 -11.64 -0.39
N TYR A 34 8.91 -11.74 -1.67
CA TYR A 34 9.36 -12.79 -2.56
C TYR A 34 10.33 -12.24 -3.61
N PHE A 35 11.43 -12.95 -3.86
CA PHE A 35 12.33 -12.70 -4.99
C PHE A 35 12.50 -13.98 -5.79
N ASP A 36 12.23 -13.90 -7.08
CA ASP A 36 12.65 -14.91 -8.06
C ASP A 36 14.09 -14.64 -8.50
N SER A 37 14.43 -13.36 -8.72
CA SER A 37 15.78 -12.92 -9.05
C SER A 37 16.08 -11.49 -8.57
N GLY A 38 17.37 -11.24 -8.29
CA GLY A 38 17.86 -9.94 -7.81
C GLY A 38 17.59 -9.71 -6.32
N ARG A 39 17.73 -8.45 -5.89
CA ARG A 39 17.50 -8.03 -4.50
C ARG A 39 17.10 -6.57 -4.42
N TYR A 40 16.66 -6.11 -3.25
CA TYR A 40 16.50 -4.69 -3.00
C TYR A 40 17.87 -3.99 -2.94
N TRP A 41 17.97 -2.86 -3.64
CA TRP A 41 18.98 -1.84 -3.36
C TRP A 41 18.48 -0.91 -2.25
N GLN A 42 17.22 -0.49 -2.36
CA GLN A 42 16.48 0.20 -1.32
C GLN A 42 15.18 -0.58 -1.08
N PRO A 43 15.02 -1.23 0.09
CA PRO A 43 13.82 -1.99 0.38
C PRO A 43 12.61 -1.07 0.60
N PRO A 44 11.39 -1.58 0.38
CA PRO A 44 10.19 -0.91 0.83
C PRO A 44 10.22 -0.67 2.35
N ARG A 45 9.45 0.32 2.79
CA ARG A 45 9.27 0.68 4.19
C ARG A 45 7.80 0.96 4.43
N SER A 46 7.34 0.74 5.65
CA SER A 46 6.04 1.23 6.11
C SER A 46 5.93 2.73 5.88
N ILE A 47 4.74 3.13 5.43
CA ILE A 47 4.40 4.53 5.14
C ILE A 47 3.21 4.96 5.98
N GLY A 48 3.27 6.21 6.44
CA GLY A 48 2.13 6.86 7.06
C GLY A 48 1.02 7.17 6.05
N ALA A 49 -0.14 7.56 6.58
CA ALA A 49 -1.29 7.93 5.76
C ALA A 49 -0.94 9.04 4.75
N PHE A 50 -1.37 8.84 3.50
CA PHE A 50 -1.17 9.78 2.39
C PHE A 50 0.30 10.08 2.03
N MET A 51 1.22 9.18 2.37
CA MET A 51 2.62 9.28 1.96
C MET A 51 2.90 8.46 0.71
N GLN A 52 3.86 8.92 -0.09
CA GLN A 52 4.43 8.14 -1.18
C GLN A 52 5.67 7.39 -0.69
N THR A 53 5.88 6.18 -1.20
CA THR A 53 7.11 5.40 -0.98
C THR A 53 7.74 5.06 -2.32
N ASP A 54 9.07 5.05 -2.33
CA ASP A 54 9.86 4.56 -3.44
C ASP A 54 10.82 3.49 -2.92
N PHE A 55 10.90 2.38 -3.64
CA PHE A 55 11.88 1.31 -3.41
C PHE A 55 12.56 0.96 -4.72
N SER A 56 13.79 0.46 -4.65
CA SER A 56 14.60 0.16 -5.82
C SER A 56 15.27 -1.20 -5.70
N ARG A 57 15.52 -1.79 -6.86
CA ARG A 57 15.99 -3.18 -6.96
C ARG A 57 17.19 -3.24 -7.87
N THR A 58 18.03 -4.24 -7.66
CA THR A 58 19.24 -4.48 -8.43
C THR A 58 19.39 -5.97 -8.71
N SER A 59 19.98 -6.30 -9.86
CA SER A 59 20.30 -7.69 -10.20
C SER A 59 21.31 -8.31 -9.23
N GLY A 60 22.17 -7.49 -8.60
CA GLY A 60 22.85 -7.71 -7.31
C GLY A 60 23.78 -8.93 -7.13
N ASP A 61 23.58 -9.99 -7.89
CA ASP A 61 24.28 -11.26 -7.86
C ASP A 61 25.17 -11.41 -9.11
N PRO A 62 26.18 -12.30 -9.09
CA PRO A 62 27.02 -12.58 -10.25
C PRO A 62 26.27 -13.28 -11.39
N SER A 63 24.94 -13.39 -11.31
CA SER A 63 24.10 -13.97 -12.34
C SER A 63 24.02 -13.01 -13.53
N ILE A 64 24.86 -13.28 -14.52
CA ILE A 64 24.86 -12.61 -15.81
C ILE A 64 23.52 -12.93 -16.50
N LEU A 65 22.86 -11.89 -17.05
CA LEU A 65 21.62 -12.00 -17.84
C LEU A 65 20.31 -12.32 -17.10
N THR A 66 20.20 -12.20 -15.77
CA THR A 66 19.00 -12.67 -15.04
C THR A 66 17.94 -11.63 -14.67
N GLY A 67 18.11 -10.36 -15.03
CA GLY A 67 17.13 -9.30 -14.71
C GLY A 67 16.82 -9.17 -13.21
N VAL A 68 15.62 -8.67 -12.88
CA VAL A 68 15.07 -8.63 -11.51
C VAL A 68 13.59 -8.97 -11.53
N ALA A 69 13.15 -9.91 -10.68
CA ALA A 69 11.75 -10.27 -10.55
C ALA A 69 11.37 -10.69 -9.12
N GLY A 70 10.16 -10.33 -8.69
CA GLY A 70 9.69 -10.56 -7.33
C GLY A 70 8.53 -9.66 -6.93
N GLY A 71 8.30 -9.51 -5.64
CA GLY A 71 7.22 -8.69 -5.10
C GLY A 71 7.06 -8.76 -3.57
N PRO A 72 6.69 -7.66 -2.91
CA PRO A 72 6.34 -7.59 -1.51
C PRO A 72 4.82 -7.51 -1.33
N ALA A 73 4.38 -7.84 -0.12
CA ALA A 73 3.06 -7.52 0.38
C ALA A 73 3.12 -6.34 1.36
N PHE A 74 2.07 -5.54 1.35
CA PHE A 74 1.88 -4.37 2.18
C PHE A 74 0.50 -4.39 2.83
N ARG A 75 0.39 -3.76 3.99
CA ARG A 75 -0.89 -3.39 4.59
C ARG A 75 -1.18 -1.92 4.37
N VAL A 76 -2.32 -1.62 3.77
CA VAL A 76 -2.88 -0.27 3.63
C VAL A 76 -3.92 -0.08 4.72
N VAL A 77 -3.58 0.70 5.75
CA VAL A 77 -4.51 1.03 6.84
C VAL A 77 -5.43 2.16 6.41
N ILE A 78 -6.75 1.94 6.47
CA ILE A 78 -7.77 2.93 6.11
C ILE A 78 -8.23 3.69 7.34
N ASP A 79 -8.44 2.98 8.45
CA ASP A 79 -8.82 3.56 9.73
C ASP A 79 -8.22 2.74 10.87
N GLU A 80 -7.26 3.33 11.59
CA GLU A 80 -6.62 2.72 12.76
C GLU A 80 -7.60 2.49 13.91
N ALA A 81 -8.56 3.40 14.12
CA ALA A 81 -9.49 3.33 15.24
C ALA A 81 -10.46 2.15 15.11
N THR A 82 -10.82 1.80 13.88
CA THR A 82 -11.70 0.67 13.57
C THR A 82 -10.96 -0.55 13.02
N SER A 83 -9.63 -0.50 12.96
CA SER A 83 -8.76 -1.57 12.43
C SER A 83 -9.07 -1.96 10.97
N VAL A 84 -9.65 -1.05 10.18
CA VAL A 84 -9.95 -1.30 8.77
C VAL A 84 -8.66 -1.19 7.95
N HIS A 85 -8.31 -2.26 7.23
CA HIS A 85 -7.10 -2.34 6.42
C HIS A 85 -7.28 -3.22 5.18
N TYR A 86 -6.41 -3.04 4.20
CA TYR A 86 -6.27 -3.87 3.00
C TYR A 86 -4.86 -4.44 2.90
N ASP A 87 -4.75 -5.76 2.79
CA ASP A 87 -3.49 -6.41 2.46
C ASP A 87 -3.38 -6.55 0.93
N VAL A 88 -2.26 -6.06 0.39
CA VAL A 88 -2.01 -5.97 -1.05
C VAL A 88 -0.62 -6.50 -1.38
N ALA A 89 -0.51 -7.29 -2.44
CA ALA A 89 0.76 -7.76 -2.97
C ALA A 89 1.06 -7.07 -4.30
N VAL A 90 2.30 -6.59 -4.44
CA VAL A 90 2.79 -5.91 -5.64
C VAL A 90 3.83 -6.81 -6.30
N GLY A 91 3.61 -7.20 -7.54
CA GLY A 91 4.59 -7.97 -8.32
C GLY A 91 5.30 -7.12 -9.35
N TRP A 92 6.51 -7.52 -9.70
CA TRP A 92 7.28 -6.95 -10.80
C TRP A 92 8.15 -7.99 -11.48
N SER A 93 8.38 -7.75 -12.77
CA SER A 93 9.41 -8.42 -13.54
C SER A 93 10.05 -7.42 -14.49
N SER A 94 11.38 -7.40 -14.54
CA SER A 94 12.17 -6.65 -15.52
C SER A 94 13.31 -7.53 -16.01
N PRO A 95 13.04 -8.47 -16.93
CA PRO A 95 14.07 -9.25 -17.60
C PRO A 95 14.93 -8.32 -18.48
N LEU A 96 16.12 -8.75 -18.87
CA LEU A 96 17.01 -7.93 -19.71
C LEU A 96 16.52 -7.79 -21.16
N ASP A 97 15.82 -8.80 -21.67
CA ASP A 97 15.38 -8.88 -23.06
C ASP A 97 13.86 -8.79 -23.24
N GLU A 98 13.12 -8.42 -22.18
CA GLU A 98 11.66 -8.33 -22.21
C GLU A 98 11.15 -7.03 -21.60
N SER A 99 9.94 -6.63 -21.99
CA SER A 99 9.27 -5.46 -21.43
C SER A 99 9.01 -5.66 -19.93
N PRO A 100 9.24 -4.62 -19.11
CA PRO A 100 8.89 -4.68 -17.70
C PRO A 100 7.39 -4.94 -17.53
N SER A 101 7.05 -5.66 -16.49
CA SER A 101 5.69 -6.07 -16.14
C SER A 101 5.44 -5.84 -14.66
N VAL A 102 4.19 -5.61 -14.28
CA VAL A 102 3.79 -5.26 -12.92
C VAL A 102 2.44 -5.88 -12.60
N SER A 103 2.14 -6.05 -11.32
CA SER A 103 0.84 -6.46 -10.83
C SER A 103 0.54 -5.82 -9.48
N PHE A 104 -0.74 -5.82 -9.15
CA PHE A 104 -1.27 -5.40 -7.86
C PHE A 104 -2.49 -6.25 -7.56
N VAL A 105 -2.45 -7.03 -6.48
CA VAL A 105 -3.53 -7.97 -6.11
C VAL A 105 -3.84 -7.90 -4.62
N PRO A 106 -5.09 -8.18 -4.20
CA PRO A 106 -5.39 -8.39 -2.78
C PRO A 106 -4.71 -9.67 -2.28
N SER A 107 -3.69 -9.54 -1.43
CA SER A 107 -3.01 -10.67 -0.76
C SER A 107 -2.05 -10.16 0.32
N SER A 108 -1.81 -10.97 1.34
CA SER A 108 -0.78 -10.78 2.36
C SER A 108 0.57 -11.44 1.99
N HIS A 109 0.71 -12.00 0.79
CA HIS A 109 1.90 -12.73 0.36
C HIS A 109 2.52 -12.16 -0.92
N GLY A 110 3.81 -11.80 -0.87
CA GLY A 110 4.54 -11.19 -1.99
C GLY A 110 4.62 -12.09 -3.23
N ILE A 111 4.65 -13.41 -3.04
CA ILE A 111 4.65 -14.39 -4.13
C ILE A 111 3.38 -14.30 -4.99
N ASP A 112 2.22 -13.98 -4.41
CA ASP A 112 0.97 -13.85 -5.17
C ASP A 112 1.02 -12.64 -6.10
N GLY A 113 1.66 -11.56 -5.64
CA GLY A 113 1.99 -10.41 -6.49
C GLY A 113 2.83 -10.87 -7.69
N PHE A 114 3.96 -11.53 -7.44
CA PHE A 114 4.84 -12.04 -8.50
C PHE A 114 4.11 -12.94 -9.51
N MET A 115 3.31 -13.90 -9.04
CA MET A 115 2.58 -14.83 -9.91
C MET A 115 1.49 -14.15 -10.77
N ALA A 116 1.05 -12.95 -10.39
CA ALA A 116 0.06 -12.16 -11.13
C ALA A 116 0.67 -11.13 -12.10
N VAL A 117 2.00 -11.03 -12.18
CA VAL A 117 2.71 -10.08 -13.05
C VAL A 117 2.27 -10.21 -14.49
N ASN A 118 1.93 -9.09 -15.13
CA ASN A 118 1.63 -9.06 -16.55
C ASN A 118 2.03 -7.71 -17.19
N PRO A 119 2.19 -7.65 -18.53
CA PRO A 119 2.67 -6.46 -19.21
C PRO A 119 1.74 -5.24 -19.16
N LYS A 120 0.45 -5.44 -18.84
CA LYS A 120 -0.56 -4.36 -18.81
C LYS A 120 -0.76 -3.78 -17.41
N GLY A 121 -0.13 -4.38 -16.39
CA GLY A 121 -0.49 -4.10 -15.01
C GLY A 121 -1.83 -4.70 -14.63
N GLY A 122 -2.45 -4.17 -13.60
CA GLY A 122 -3.72 -4.65 -13.09
C GLY A 122 -4.42 -3.57 -12.30
N SER A 123 -5.73 -3.70 -12.17
CA SER A 123 -6.50 -2.89 -11.25
C SER A 123 -7.62 -3.70 -10.65
N PHE A 124 -8.04 -3.31 -9.45
CA PHE A 124 -9.27 -3.78 -8.85
C PHE A 124 -9.92 -2.64 -8.09
N THR A 125 -11.25 -2.70 -8.01
CA THR A 125 -12.04 -1.80 -7.17
C THR A 125 -12.63 -2.64 -6.05
N ASP A 126 -12.47 -2.18 -4.83
CA ASP A 126 -13.21 -2.72 -3.70
C ASP A 126 -14.67 -2.28 -3.79
N ASP A 127 -15.59 -3.24 -3.63
CA ASP A 127 -17.02 -2.97 -3.71
C ASP A 127 -17.61 -2.37 -2.44
N THR A 128 -16.84 -2.36 -1.34
CA THR A 128 -17.22 -1.70 -0.10
C THR A 128 -17.37 -0.20 -0.31
N VAL A 129 -18.48 0.36 0.20
CA VAL A 129 -18.73 1.80 0.19
C VAL A 129 -18.37 2.35 1.56
N TYR A 130 -17.39 3.23 1.58
CA TYR A 130 -16.96 3.94 2.77
C TYR A 130 -17.72 5.25 2.91
N GLU A 131 -17.96 5.66 4.15
CA GLU A 131 -18.57 6.94 4.49
C GLU A 131 -17.57 7.80 5.28
N ALA A 132 -17.46 9.07 4.91
CA ALA A 132 -16.68 10.08 5.62
C ALA A 132 -17.41 11.43 5.61
N GLN A 133 -16.81 12.45 6.19
CA GLN A 133 -17.29 13.83 6.10
C GLN A 133 -16.28 14.68 5.35
N ASP A 134 -16.76 15.57 4.48
CA ASP A 134 -15.91 16.60 3.86
C ASP A 134 -15.58 17.73 4.83
N ARG A 135 -14.82 18.73 4.35
CA ARG A 135 -14.42 19.90 5.15
C ARG A 135 -15.61 20.70 5.70
N ASP A 136 -16.78 20.62 5.06
CA ASP A 136 -17.99 21.34 5.44
C ASP A 136 -18.91 20.48 6.35
N GLY A 137 -18.46 19.28 6.75
CA GLY A 137 -19.23 18.35 7.58
C GLY A 137 -20.32 17.60 6.80
N ARG A 138 -20.30 17.62 5.46
CA ARG A 138 -21.28 16.90 4.65
C ARG A 138 -20.83 15.45 4.45
N PRO A 139 -21.76 14.48 4.50
CA PRO A 139 -21.42 13.10 4.27
C PRO A 139 -20.97 12.88 2.83
N VAL A 140 -19.85 12.19 2.67
CA VAL A 140 -19.30 11.74 1.39
C VAL A 140 -19.18 10.23 1.38
N ARG A 141 -19.41 9.63 0.21
CA ARG A 141 -19.26 8.19 -0.02
C ARG A 141 -18.18 7.95 -1.05
N PHE A 142 -17.31 6.98 -0.80
CA PHE A 142 -16.23 6.63 -1.73
C PHE A 142 -15.98 5.12 -1.78
N LYS A 143 -15.34 4.68 -2.86
CA LYS A 143 -14.82 3.32 -3.04
C LYS A 143 -13.31 3.42 -3.21
N LEU A 144 -12.59 2.36 -2.86
CA LEU A 144 -11.16 2.27 -3.06
C LEU A 144 -10.88 1.60 -4.41
N HIS A 145 -10.07 2.24 -5.24
CA HIS A 145 -9.55 1.69 -6.49
C HIS A 145 -8.04 1.61 -6.41
N PHE A 146 -7.51 0.43 -6.68
CA PHE A 146 -6.09 0.16 -6.71
C PHE A 146 -5.66 -0.23 -8.12
N SER A 147 -4.51 0.28 -8.54
CA SER A 147 -3.97 0.00 -9.87
C SER A 147 -2.46 0.05 -9.88
N SER A 148 -1.87 -0.76 -10.75
CA SER A 148 -0.46 -0.70 -11.12
C SER A 148 -0.29 -0.47 -12.62
N THR A 149 0.71 0.32 -12.98
CA THR A 149 1.13 0.53 -14.37
C THR A 149 2.64 0.55 -14.47
N VAL A 150 3.16 0.28 -15.67
CA VAL A 150 4.56 0.51 -16.01
C VAL A 150 4.72 1.98 -16.37
N ALA A 151 5.68 2.67 -15.77
CA ALA A 151 5.94 4.07 -16.08
C ALA A 151 6.35 4.25 -17.57
N GLY A 152 5.71 5.20 -18.26
CA GLY A 152 6.02 5.53 -19.66
C GLY A 152 5.20 4.79 -20.72
N GLN A 153 4.15 4.06 -20.32
CA GLN A 153 3.12 3.52 -21.21
C GLN A 153 1.80 4.30 -21.10
#